data_AF-A0A8T1A9A6-F1
#
_entry.id   AF-A0A8T1A9A6-F1
#
_cell.length_a   1.000
_cell.length_b   1.000
_cell.length_c   1.000
_cell.angle_alpha   90.00
_cell.angle_beta   90.00
_cell.angle_gamma   90.00
#
_symmetry.space_group_name_H-M   'P 1'
#
loop_
_entity.id
_entity.type
_entity.pdbx_description
1 polymer ?
#
loop_
_entity_poly.entity_id
_entity_poly.type
_entity_poly.pdbx_seq_one_letter_code
_entity_poly.pdbx_strand_id
1 'polypeptide(L)'
;MEEEMQGIPDHHSGDLAKSMLQALLMGLQNTAMTLYDQVKSALRKDGNFLSLCGSLHILNRIQQHRRLLGLSEEQQLLNLVSEAYNNAVDKLMQLSRTNPDEHEAIVQGLKLLAMLAESSDEHFRDDTFRTHLDELLSDSQLPAQLEGVCIAISSGLGDRRREEIVDRARGYIRGSQEQTRQTALYLQGVFSVVRDAFLYEDQLLSELNYMVEQLDYEEFIRMIPELRLAFTYFTPMETGLIADRVASLHQVENEEMSWHSVDERLLIQTKTWDEALRKEFDAWKLS
;
A
#
# COMPACT_ATOMS: atom_id res chain seq x y z
N MET A 1 26.51 20.34 16.21
CA MET A 1 25.58 19.28 16.66
C MET A 1 24.36 19.88 17.34
N GLU A 2 24.48 20.80 18.30
CA GLU A 2 23.32 21.57 18.82
C GLU A 2 22.81 22.64 17.84
N GLU A 3 23.67 23.22 17.00
CA GLU A 3 23.30 24.28 16.05
C GLU A 3 22.63 23.79 14.75
N GLU A 4 22.66 22.49 14.44
CA GLU A 4 21.95 21.92 13.28
C GLU A 4 20.49 21.54 13.60
N MET A 5 20.09 21.57 14.87
CA MET A 5 18.75 21.17 15.33
C MET A 5 17.73 22.33 15.33
N GLN A 6 18.14 23.57 15.03
CA GLN A 6 17.26 24.74 15.04
C GLN A 6 16.63 25.10 13.66
N GLY A 7 16.95 24.34 12.62
CA GLY A 7 16.55 24.67 11.24
C GLY A 7 15.51 23.75 10.58
N ILE A 8 14.89 22.83 11.31
CA ILE A 8 14.06 21.78 10.72
C ILE A 8 12.58 22.01 11.16
N PRO A 9 11.59 22.01 10.23
CA PRO A 9 10.22 22.48 10.51
C PRO A 9 9.34 21.44 11.22
N ASP A 10 8.88 21.74 12.44
CA ASP A 10 7.73 21.22 13.24
C ASP A 10 7.31 19.71 13.17
N HIS A 11 8.06 18.82 12.52
CA HIS A 11 7.76 17.40 12.32
C HIS A 11 9.01 16.50 12.48
N HIS A 12 9.72 16.60 13.63
CA HIS A 12 11.00 15.90 13.87
C HIS A 12 10.95 14.73 14.84
N SER A 13 9.77 14.24 15.19
CA SER A 13 9.70 13.07 16.09
C SER A 13 10.52 11.90 15.51
N GLY A 14 10.45 11.69 14.19
CA GLY A 14 11.15 10.61 13.51
C GLY A 14 12.67 10.77 13.52
N ASP A 15 13.19 11.97 13.28
CA ASP A 15 14.65 12.22 13.25
C ASP A 15 15.27 12.19 14.65
N LEU A 16 14.52 12.62 15.67
CA LEU A 16 14.91 12.45 17.07
C LEU A 16 14.95 10.97 17.45
N ALA A 17 13.96 10.18 17.02
CA ALA A 17 13.96 8.73 17.24
C ALA A 17 15.16 8.04 16.55
N LYS A 18 15.53 8.46 15.33
CA LYS A 18 16.75 7.97 14.64
C LYS A 18 18.01 8.31 15.43
N SER A 19 18.11 9.54 15.92
CA SER A 19 19.25 10.00 16.72
C SER A 19 19.35 9.22 18.02
N MET A 20 18.22 8.91 18.65
CA MET A 20 18.16 8.06 19.85
C MET A 20 18.66 6.63 19.52
N LEU A 21 18.20 6.02 18.43
CA LEU A 21 18.67 4.71 17.99
C LEU A 21 20.19 4.72 17.76
N GLN A 22 20.73 5.76 17.11
CA GLN A 22 22.17 5.90 16.89
C GLN A 22 22.95 6.01 18.21
N ALA A 23 22.48 6.83 19.15
CA ALA A 23 23.09 6.96 20.47
C ALA A 23 23.13 5.62 21.22
N LEU A 24 22.05 4.82 21.13
CA LEU A 24 21.99 3.48 21.71
C LEU A 24 22.97 2.52 21.05
N LEU A 25 23.07 2.51 19.72
CA LEU A 25 24.02 1.68 18.98
C LEU A 25 25.48 2.04 19.30
N MET A 26 25.75 3.31 19.61
CA MET A 26 27.07 3.80 20.02
C MET A 26 27.37 3.60 21.52
N GLY A 27 26.42 3.06 22.30
CA GLY A 27 26.57 2.88 23.75
C GLY A 27 26.52 4.17 24.56
N LEU A 28 26.02 5.27 24.00
CA LEU A 28 25.91 6.58 24.63
C LEU A 28 24.63 6.69 25.47
N GLN A 29 24.57 5.95 26.58
CA GLN A 29 23.37 5.81 27.41
C GLN A 29 22.84 7.15 27.97
N ASN A 30 23.73 8.04 28.41
CA ASN A 30 23.32 9.36 28.92
C ASN A 30 22.67 10.23 27.82
N THR A 31 23.24 10.20 26.61
CA THR A 31 22.69 10.93 25.46
C THR A 31 21.34 10.33 25.04
N ALA A 32 21.21 9.00 25.07
CA ALA A 32 19.96 8.33 24.76
C ALA A 32 18.84 8.69 25.75
N MET A 33 19.15 8.85 27.05
CA MET A 33 18.18 9.33 28.04
C MET A 33 17.73 10.77 27.78
N THR A 34 18.64 11.68 27.43
CA THR A 34 18.25 13.04 27.06
C THR A 34 17.38 13.07 25.80
N LEU A 35 17.72 12.25 24.80
CA LEU A 35 16.96 12.13 23.55
C LEU A 35 15.58 11.49 23.78
N TYR A 36 15.44 10.60 24.75
CA TYR A 36 14.14 10.02 25.14
C TYR A 36 13.13 11.12 25.52
N ASP A 37 13.51 12.05 26.40
CA ASP A 37 12.62 13.15 26.82
C ASP A 37 12.29 14.10 25.66
N GLN A 38 13.25 14.31 24.76
CA GLN A 38 13.04 15.11 23.55
C GLN A 38 12.07 14.44 22.58
N VAL A 39 12.23 13.13 22.33
CA VAL A 39 11.30 12.35 21.50
C VAL A 39 9.90 12.39 22.10
N LYS A 40 9.77 12.19 23.40
CA LYS A 40 8.48 12.25 24.10
C LYS A 40 7.80 13.61 23.92
N SER A 41 8.55 14.70 24.10
CA SER A 41 8.05 16.06 23.90
C SER A 41 7.67 16.33 22.45
N ALA A 42 8.44 15.82 21.49
CA ALA A 42 8.17 15.96 20.06
C ALA A 42 6.91 15.19 19.64
N LEU A 43 6.73 13.95 20.10
CA LEU A 43 5.54 13.13 19.79
C LEU A 43 4.24 13.84 20.16
N ARG A 44 4.21 14.58 21.28
CA ARG A 44 3.02 15.33 21.72
C ARG A 44 2.66 16.52 20.84
N LYS A 45 3.64 17.07 20.12
CA LYS A 45 3.47 18.24 19.26
C LYS A 45 3.33 17.86 17.80
N ASP A 46 3.78 16.67 17.42
CA ASP A 46 3.76 16.23 16.03
C ASP A 46 2.33 16.01 15.54
N GLY A 47 1.92 16.83 14.58
CA GLY A 47 0.61 16.76 13.96
C GLY A 47 0.55 15.89 12.71
N ASN A 48 1.68 15.33 12.26
CA ASN A 48 1.78 14.66 10.97
C ASN A 48 1.78 13.13 11.13
N PHE A 49 0.84 12.46 10.45
CA PHE A 49 0.69 11.00 10.48
C PHE A 49 1.95 10.23 10.06
N LEU A 50 2.61 10.65 8.97
CA LEU A 50 3.79 9.96 8.44
C LEU A 50 5.00 10.09 9.36
N SER A 51 5.21 11.28 9.94
CA SER A 51 6.26 11.50 10.93
C SER A 51 6.06 10.64 12.18
N LEU A 52 4.82 10.56 12.67
CA LEU A 52 4.44 9.69 13.80
C LEU A 52 4.64 8.20 13.47
N CYS A 53 4.25 7.75 12.29
CA CYS A 53 4.50 6.37 11.84
C CYS A 53 6.01 6.06 11.72
N GLY A 54 6.81 7.02 11.22
CA GLY A 54 8.26 6.90 11.16
C GLY A 54 8.89 6.76 12.55
N SER A 55 8.46 7.58 13.50
CA SER A 55 8.84 7.48 14.92
C SER A 55 8.46 6.13 15.51
N LEU A 56 7.21 5.72 15.33
CA LEU A 56 6.69 4.45 15.81
C LEU A 56 7.49 3.27 15.28
N HIS A 57 7.83 3.27 13.98
CA HIS A 57 8.65 2.24 13.36
C HIS A 57 10.01 2.10 14.04
N ILE A 58 10.69 3.23 14.30
CA ILE A 58 12.01 3.24 14.93
C ILE A 58 11.91 2.82 16.39
N LEU A 59 10.96 3.36 17.14
CA LEU A 59 10.77 3.04 18.56
C LEU A 59 10.39 1.57 18.75
N ASN A 60 9.51 1.03 17.90
CA ASN A 60 9.17 -0.40 17.90
C ASN A 60 10.40 -1.27 17.60
N ARG A 61 11.27 -0.84 16.67
CA ARG A 61 12.53 -1.55 16.38
C ARG A 61 13.50 -1.53 17.57
N ILE A 62 13.62 -0.39 18.27
CA ILE A 62 14.43 -0.31 19.51
C ILE A 62 13.85 -1.29 20.54
N GLN A 63 12.52 -1.32 20.69
CA GLN A 63 11.85 -2.19 21.65
C GLN A 63 12.08 -3.68 21.33
N GLN A 64 11.94 -4.07 20.07
CA GLN A 64 12.18 -5.45 19.61
C GLN A 64 13.64 -5.89 19.83
N HIS A 65 14.61 -4.98 19.74
CA HIS A 65 16.04 -5.28 19.91
C HIS A 65 16.63 -4.80 21.23
N ARG A 66 15.80 -4.47 22.22
CA ARG A 66 16.20 -3.88 23.52
C ARG A 66 17.32 -4.62 24.24
N ARG A 67 17.31 -5.95 24.20
CA ARG A 67 18.33 -6.81 24.84
C ARG A 67 19.70 -6.66 24.19
N LEU A 68 19.75 -6.48 22.87
CA LEU A 68 21.01 -6.25 22.14
C LEU A 68 21.55 -4.83 22.41
N LEU A 69 20.65 -3.88 22.67
CA LEU A 69 20.97 -2.48 22.95
C LEU A 69 21.32 -2.21 24.43
N GLY A 70 21.31 -3.23 25.29
CA GLY A 70 21.65 -3.10 26.71
C GLY A 70 20.63 -2.28 27.53
N LEU A 71 19.40 -2.16 27.05
CA LEU A 71 18.35 -1.42 27.75
C LEU A 71 17.78 -2.24 28.91
N SER A 72 17.72 -1.60 30.09
CA SER A 72 17.22 -2.23 31.34
C SER A 72 15.82 -1.76 31.73
N GLU A 73 15.38 -0.59 31.25
CA GLU A 73 14.07 -0.01 31.59
C GLU A 73 13.01 -0.34 30.54
N GLU A 74 12.34 -1.48 30.73
CA GLU A 74 11.38 -2.00 29.75
C GLU A 74 10.10 -1.14 29.62
N GLN A 75 9.63 -0.54 30.72
CA GLN A 75 8.33 0.13 30.76
C GLN A 75 8.35 1.52 30.10
N GLN A 76 9.46 2.26 30.20
CA GLN A 76 9.55 3.60 29.64
C GLN A 76 9.48 3.58 28.11
N LEU A 77 10.24 2.68 27.48
CA LEU A 77 10.23 2.55 26.03
C LEU A 77 8.88 2.05 25.51
N LEU A 78 8.23 1.11 26.20
CA LEU A 78 6.87 0.68 25.88
C LEU A 78 5.90 1.88 25.88
N ASN A 79 5.92 2.71 26.93
CA ASN A 79 5.06 3.87 27.00
C ASN A 79 5.28 4.86 25.83
N LEU A 80 6.53 5.04 25.39
CA LEU A 80 6.85 5.85 24.21
C LEU A 80 6.27 5.26 22.92
N VAL A 81 6.38 3.94 22.73
CA VAL A 81 5.82 3.26 21.56
C VAL A 81 4.29 3.39 21.57
N SER A 82 3.64 3.20 22.72
CA SER A 82 2.20 3.37 22.88
C SER A 82 1.76 4.82 22.63
N GLU A 83 2.50 5.82 23.13
CA GLU A 83 2.21 7.24 22.90
C GLU A 83 2.34 7.58 21.40
N ALA A 84 3.37 7.07 20.71
CA ALA A 84 3.52 7.24 19.27
C ALA A 84 2.40 6.56 18.47
N TYR A 85 1.98 5.36 18.89
CA TYR A 85 0.87 4.62 18.27
C TYR A 85 -0.45 5.38 18.40
N ASN A 86 -0.83 5.76 19.64
CA ASN A 86 -2.07 6.48 19.89
C ASN A 86 -2.12 7.82 19.15
N ASN A 87 -1.01 8.56 19.16
CA ASN A 87 -0.94 9.82 18.42
C ASN A 87 -1.09 9.60 16.90
N ALA A 88 -0.53 8.52 16.33
CA ALA A 88 -0.71 8.20 14.92
C ALA A 88 -2.17 7.82 14.61
N VAL A 89 -2.81 7.04 15.48
CA VAL A 89 -4.22 6.64 15.38
C VAL A 89 -5.13 7.87 15.42
N ASP A 90 -4.88 8.83 16.31
CA ASP A 90 -5.64 10.09 16.42
C ASP A 90 -5.56 10.97 15.15
N LYS A 91 -4.58 10.71 14.27
CA LYS A 91 -4.40 11.45 13.00
C LYS A 91 -4.96 10.73 11.79
N LEU A 92 -5.57 9.55 11.95
CA LEU A 92 -6.12 8.78 10.82
C LEU A 92 -7.15 9.57 10.01
N MET A 93 -7.98 10.39 10.65
CA MET A 93 -8.99 11.19 9.94
C MET A 93 -8.41 12.25 8.99
N GLN A 94 -7.09 12.51 9.04
CA GLN A 94 -6.43 13.38 8.07
C GLN A 94 -6.21 12.69 6.72
N LEU A 95 -6.29 11.35 6.67
CA LEU A 95 -6.01 10.55 5.48
C LEU A 95 -7.06 10.72 4.36
N SER A 96 -8.26 11.21 4.68
CA SER A 96 -9.29 11.48 3.67
C SER A 96 -8.91 12.58 2.66
N ARG A 97 -7.86 13.37 2.91
CA ARG A 97 -7.48 14.52 2.08
C ARG A 97 -5.97 14.60 1.81
N THR A 98 -5.33 13.45 1.61
CA THR A 98 -3.89 13.36 1.39
C THR A 98 -3.50 13.53 -0.08
N ASN A 99 -2.24 13.91 -0.30
CA ASN A 99 -1.66 13.95 -1.64
C ASN A 99 -1.38 12.52 -2.13
N PRO A 100 -1.73 12.15 -3.38
CA PRO A 100 -1.34 10.89 -4.00
C PRO A 100 0.14 10.49 -3.83
N ASP A 101 1.07 11.45 -3.83
CA ASP A 101 2.50 11.18 -3.66
C ASP A 101 2.85 10.55 -2.29
N GLU A 102 1.99 10.76 -1.29
CA GLU A 102 2.17 10.26 0.08
C GLU A 102 1.51 8.91 0.32
N HIS A 103 0.66 8.44 -0.61
CA HIS A 103 -0.16 7.24 -0.39
C HIS A 103 0.68 6.00 -0.09
N GLU A 104 1.79 5.77 -0.79
CA GLU A 104 2.63 4.59 -0.52
C GLU A 104 3.15 4.59 0.93
N ALA A 105 3.62 5.74 1.41
CA ALA A 105 4.09 5.88 2.78
C ALA A 105 2.95 5.72 3.81
N ILE A 106 1.76 6.25 3.50
CA ILE A 106 0.56 6.11 4.34
C ILE A 106 0.17 4.64 4.44
N VAL A 107 0.16 3.91 3.32
CA VAL A 107 -0.16 2.49 3.27
C VAL A 107 0.79 1.68 4.16
N GLN A 108 2.09 1.97 4.14
CA GLN A 108 3.05 1.32 5.03
C GLN A 108 2.79 1.67 6.51
N GLY A 109 2.43 2.92 6.80
CA GLY A 109 2.02 3.37 8.14
C GLY A 109 0.80 2.61 8.65
N LEU A 110 -0.25 2.50 7.84
CA LEU A 110 -1.47 1.75 8.17
C LEU A 110 -1.19 0.28 8.44
N LYS A 111 -0.34 -0.36 7.64
CA LYS A 111 0.09 -1.76 7.86
C LYS A 111 0.86 -1.93 9.17
N LEU A 112 1.71 -0.96 9.52
CA LEU A 112 2.43 -0.97 10.80
C LEU A 112 1.45 -0.88 11.97
N LEU A 113 0.46 0.02 11.89
CA LEU A 113 -0.57 0.14 12.93
C LEU A 113 -1.41 -1.13 13.05
N ALA A 114 -1.82 -1.73 11.93
CA ALA A 114 -2.55 -2.99 11.91
C ALA A 114 -1.75 -4.14 12.54
N MET A 115 -0.48 -4.29 12.17
CA MET A 115 0.42 -5.31 12.75
C MET A 115 0.54 -5.17 14.27
N LEU A 116 0.63 -3.93 14.78
CA LEU A 116 0.68 -3.68 16.21
C LEU A 116 -0.66 -3.94 16.90
N ALA A 117 -1.79 -3.59 16.26
CA ALA A 117 -3.14 -3.87 16.77
C ALA A 117 -3.45 -5.38 16.84
N GLU A 118 -2.90 -6.18 15.92
CA GLU A 118 -3.00 -7.65 15.95
C GLU A 118 -2.10 -8.30 17.01
N SER A 119 -1.10 -7.58 17.49
CA SER A 119 -0.17 -8.12 18.47
C SER A 119 -0.90 -8.43 19.79
N SER A 120 -0.41 -9.45 20.52
CA SER A 120 -0.99 -9.82 21.83
C SER A 120 -0.67 -8.83 22.96
N ASP A 121 -0.07 -7.68 22.63
CA ASP A 121 0.39 -6.69 23.60
C ASP A 121 -0.78 -5.80 24.04
N GLU A 122 -1.03 -5.75 25.35
CA GLU A 122 -2.16 -5.01 25.93
C GLU A 122 -2.12 -3.51 25.62
N HIS A 123 -0.93 -2.97 25.33
CA HIS A 123 -0.74 -1.57 25.02
C HIS A 123 -1.33 -1.12 23.67
N PHE A 124 -1.60 -2.07 22.74
CA PHE A 124 -2.20 -1.78 21.43
C PHE A 124 -3.61 -2.35 21.29
N ARG A 125 -4.17 -2.96 22.36
CA ARG A 125 -5.51 -3.56 22.38
C ARG A 125 -6.66 -2.55 22.46
N ASP A 126 -6.39 -1.29 22.14
CA ASP A 126 -7.42 -0.27 22.19
C ASP A 126 -8.32 -0.32 20.95
N ASP A 127 -9.63 -0.25 21.16
CA ASP A 127 -10.65 -0.26 20.11
C ASP A 127 -10.66 1.06 19.31
N THR A 128 -9.91 2.07 19.74
CA THR A 128 -9.80 3.37 19.07
C THR A 128 -9.32 3.24 17.63
N PHE A 129 -8.32 2.39 17.35
CA PHE A 129 -7.86 2.17 15.98
C PHE A 129 -8.95 1.60 15.08
N ARG A 130 -9.67 0.59 15.57
CA ARG A 130 -10.79 -0.06 14.86
C ARG A 130 -11.92 0.95 14.60
N THR A 131 -12.24 1.76 15.61
CA THR A 131 -13.26 2.81 15.53
C THR A 131 -12.90 3.86 14.48
N HIS A 132 -11.68 4.39 14.49
CA HIS A 132 -11.26 5.39 13.50
C HIS A 132 -11.14 4.82 12.08
N LEU A 133 -10.76 3.53 11.92
CA LEU A 133 -10.82 2.87 10.61
C LEU A 133 -12.26 2.80 10.08
N ASP A 134 -13.23 2.47 10.94
CA ASP A 134 -14.65 2.43 10.55
C ASP A 134 -15.20 3.81 10.19
N GLU A 135 -14.80 4.85 10.93
CA GLU A 135 -15.13 6.25 10.61
C GLU A 135 -14.53 6.67 9.27
N LEU A 136 -13.26 6.34 9.03
CA LEU A 136 -12.57 6.63 7.77
C LEU A 136 -13.26 5.91 6.59
N LEU A 137 -13.63 4.65 6.76
CA LEU A 137 -14.36 3.85 5.75
C LEU A 137 -15.77 4.37 5.46
N SER A 138 -16.31 5.24 6.31
CA SER A 138 -17.59 5.93 6.13
C SER A 138 -17.44 7.28 5.44
N ASP A 139 -16.21 7.78 5.27
CA ASP A 139 -15.92 9.04 4.60
C ASP A 139 -15.85 8.87 3.07
N SER A 140 -16.77 9.52 2.36
CA SER A 140 -16.82 9.54 0.90
C SER A 140 -15.63 10.22 0.21
N GLN A 141 -14.81 10.98 0.95
CA GLN A 141 -13.64 11.66 0.40
C GLN A 141 -12.37 10.79 0.44
N LEU A 142 -12.42 9.63 1.09
CA LEU A 142 -11.28 8.73 1.20
C LEU A 142 -10.81 8.29 -0.20
N PRO A 143 -9.52 8.45 -0.55
CA PRO A 143 -9.00 7.97 -1.82
C PRO A 143 -9.20 6.46 -1.98
N ALA A 144 -9.58 6.01 -3.18
CA ALA A 144 -9.93 4.62 -3.46
C ALA A 144 -8.85 3.62 -3.01
N GLN A 145 -7.57 3.94 -3.21
CA GLN A 145 -6.46 3.10 -2.76
C GLN A 145 -6.41 2.95 -1.23
N LEU A 146 -6.60 4.04 -0.48
CA LEU A 146 -6.61 4.01 0.98
C LEU A 146 -7.87 3.31 1.51
N GLU A 147 -9.01 3.48 0.85
CA GLU A 147 -10.22 2.70 1.15
C GLU A 147 -9.96 1.20 1.03
N GLY A 148 -9.33 0.76 -0.06
CA GLY A 148 -8.95 -0.63 -0.28
C GLY A 148 -8.02 -1.18 0.82
N VAL A 149 -7.07 -0.38 1.29
CA VAL A 149 -6.21 -0.74 2.44
C VAL A 149 -7.00 -0.85 3.74
N CYS A 150 -7.86 0.13 4.02
CA CYS A 150 -8.60 0.17 5.28
C CYS A 150 -9.61 -0.99 5.39
N ILE A 151 -10.34 -1.30 4.31
CA ILE A 151 -11.29 -2.42 4.33
C ILE A 151 -10.56 -3.77 4.43
N ALA A 152 -9.40 -3.90 3.78
CA ALA A 152 -8.58 -5.10 3.88
C ALA A 152 -8.04 -5.30 5.31
N ILE A 153 -7.53 -4.24 5.95
CA ILE A 153 -7.07 -4.28 7.34
C ILE A 153 -8.24 -4.62 8.26
N SER A 154 -9.36 -3.90 8.15
CA SER A 154 -10.53 -4.11 9.02
C SER A 154 -11.11 -5.52 8.88
N SER A 155 -11.07 -6.10 7.68
CA SER A 155 -11.45 -7.50 7.48
C SER A 155 -10.44 -8.49 8.06
N GLY A 156 -9.14 -8.20 7.99
CA GLY A 156 -8.07 -8.98 8.63
C GLY A 156 -8.18 -9.00 10.16
N LEU A 157 -8.54 -7.87 10.76
CA LEU A 157 -8.78 -7.70 12.20
C LEU A 157 -10.08 -8.38 12.70
N GLY A 158 -10.93 -8.84 11.78
CA GLY A 158 -12.20 -9.51 12.07
C GLY A 158 -13.38 -8.57 12.35
N ASP A 159 -13.22 -7.26 12.19
CA ASP A 159 -14.29 -6.27 12.39
C ASP A 159 -15.26 -6.24 11.20
N ARG A 160 -14.76 -6.55 10.01
CA ARG A 160 -15.51 -6.52 8.76
C ARG A 160 -15.47 -7.87 8.05
N ARG A 161 -16.55 -8.13 7.31
CA ARG A 161 -16.69 -9.34 6.48
C ARG A 161 -15.84 -9.20 5.23
N ARG A 162 -15.20 -10.29 4.79
CA ARG A 162 -14.36 -10.28 3.56
C ARG A 162 -15.18 -9.93 2.33
N GLU A 163 -16.45 -10.34 2.30
CA GLU A 163 -17.38 -10.04 1.22
C GLU A 163 -17.58 -8.53 1.02
N GLU A 164 -17.37 -7.70 2.05
CA GLU A 164 -17.46 -6.24 1.93
C GLU A 164 -16.38 -5.67 0.99
N ILE A 165 -15.22 -6.33 0.88
CA ILE A 165 -14.17 -5.97 -0.11
C ILE A 165 -14.75 -6.07 -1.52
N VAL A 166 -15.54 -7.12 -1.79
CA VAL A 166 -16.19 -7.34 -3.09
C VAL A 166 -17.33 -6.35 -3.30
N ASP A 167 -18.16 -6.12 -2.28
CA ASP A 167 -19.27 -5.18 -2.38
C ASP A 167 -18.81 -3.75 -2.68
N ARG A 168 -17.72 -3.29 -2.05
CA ARG A 168 -17.10 -2.00 -2.37
C ARG A 168 -16.48 -1.99 -3.77
N ALA A 169 -15.79 -3.06 -4.18
CA ALA A 169 -15.27 -3.19 -5.54
C ALA A 169 -16.40 -3.08 -6.59
N ARG A 170 -17.56 -3.71 -6.34
CA ARG A 170 -18.75 -3.60 -7.21
C ARG A 170 -19.24 -2.15 -7.33
N GLY A 171 -19.18 -1.38 -6.24
CA GLY A 171 -19.51 0.05 -6.23
C GLY A 171 -18.63 0.86 -7.18
N TYR A 172 -17.33 0.55 -7.25
CA TYR A 172 -16.40 1.15 -8.21
C TYR A 172 -16.66 0.68 -9.64
N ILE A 173 -16.73 -0.64 -9.84
CA ILE A 173 -16.87 -1.27 -11.16
C ILE A 173 -18.16 -0.84 -11.86
N ARG A 174 -19.29 -0.84 -11.14
CA ARG A 174 -20.63 -0.56 -11.69
C ARG A 174 -21.07 0.89 -11.45
N GLY A 175 -20.16 1.74 -10.99
CA GLY A 175 -20.40 3.16 -10.72
C GLY A 175 -20.39 4.01 -11.99
N SER A 176 -20.17 5.31 -11.81
CA SER A 176 -19.88 6.23 -12.91
C SER A 176 -18.53 5.90 -13.58
N GLN A 177 -18.32 6.39 -14.81
CA GLN A 177 -17.05 6.19 -15.53
C GLN A 177 -15.82 6.61 -14.71
N GLU A 178 -15.93 7.70 -13.95
CA GLU A 178 -14.85 8.14 -13.06
C GLU A 178 -14.59 7.14 -11.93
N GLN A 179 -15.64 6.59 -11.31
CA GLN A 179 -15.50 5.55 -10.29
C GLN A 179 -14.91 4.26 -10.88
N THR A 180 -15.33 3.85 -12.09
CA THR A 180 -14.76 2.68 -12.76
C THR A 180 -13.25 2.81 -12.94
N ARG A 181 -12.75 4.00 -13.29
CA ARG A 181 -11.30 4.27 -13.41
C ARG A 181 -10.55 4.13 -12.09
N GLN A 182 -11.21 4.39 -10.95
CA GLN A 182 -10.62 4.23 -9.62
C GLN A 182 -10.56 2.77 -9.15
N THR A 183 -11.21 1.83 -9.87
CA THR A 183 -11.21 0.40 -9.50
C THR A 183 -9.80 -0.16 -9.35
N ALA A 184 -8.89 0.17 -10.27
CA ALA A 184 -7.52 -0.33 -10.21
C ALA A 184 -6.78 0.15 -8.95
N LEU A 185 -6.96 1.42 -8.56
CA LEU A 185 -6.39 2.00 -7.35
C LEU A 185 -6.95 1.34 -6.09
N TYR A 186 -8.27 1.12 -6.03
CA TYR A 186 -8.88 0.37 -4.95
C TYR A 186 -8.28 -1.04 -4.79
N LEU A 187 -8.15 -1.78 -5.90
CA LEU A 187 -7.58 -3.12 -5.90
C LEU A 187 -6.09 -3.12 -5.50
N GLN A 188 -5.30 -2.12 -5.94
CA GLN A 188 -3.92 -1.95 -5.46
C GLN A 188 -3.87 -1.86 -3.94
N GLY A 189 -4.79 -1.08 -3.33
CA GLY A 189 -4.92 -0.99 -1.89
C GLY A 189 -5.18 -2.34 -1.23
N VAL A 190 -6.23 -3.04 -1.70
CA VAL A 190 -6.61 -4.36 -1.20
C VAL A 190 -5.44 -5.35 -1.31
N PHE A 191 -4.85 -5.51 -2.50
CA PHE A 191 -3.80 -6.49 -2.76
C PHE A 191 -2.50 -6.20 -2.00
N SER A 192 -2.28 -4.94 -1.62
CA SER A 192 -1.14 -4.58 -0.79
C SER A 192 -1.24 -5.18 0.63
N VAL A 193 -2.45 -5.50 1.11
CA VAL A 193 -2.72 -6.04 2.45
C VAL A 193 -3.16 -7.49 2.41
N VAL A 194 -4.19 -7.81 1.61
CA VAL A 194 -4.82 -9.13 1.53
C VAL A 194 -4.93 -9.60 0.08
N ARG A 195 -3.99 -10.45 -0.31
CA ARG A 195 -3.94 -11.04 -1.67
C ARG A 195 -4.92 -12.20 -1.83
N ASP A 196 -5.21 -12.89 -0.74
CA ASP A 196 -6.09 -14.06 -0.70
C ASP A 196 -7.51 -13.77 -1.19
N ALA A 197 -8.01 -12.55 -0.97
CA ALA A 197 -9.32 -12.12 -1.45
C ALA A 197 -9.45 -12.26 -2.98
N PHE A 198 -8.36 -12.04 -3.73
CA PHE A 198 -8.37 -12.26 -5.17
C PHE A 198 -7.98 -13.67 -5.57
N LEU A 199 -7.12 -14.35 -4.79
CA LEU A 199 -6.60 -15.68 -5.12
C LEU A 199 -7.60 -16.81 -4.92
N TYR A 200 -8.55 -16.66 -3.99
CA TYR A 200 -9.46 -17.74 -3.60
C TYR A 200 -10.94 -17.39 -3.68
N GLU A 201 -11.31 -16.12 -3.82
CA GLU A 201 -12.72 -15.72 -3.96
C GLU A 201 -13.07 -15.51 -5.44
N ASP A 202 -14.01 -16.29 -5.97
CA ASP A 202 -14.42 -16.20 -7.39
C ASP A 202 -15.22 -14.93 -7.69
N GLN A 203 -15.85 -14.34 -6.67
CA GLN A 203 -16.73 -13.19 -6.85
C GLN A 203 -15.96 -11.96 -7.32
N LEU A 204 -14.82 -11.64 -6.69
CA LEU A 204 -14.03 -10.47 -7.07
C LEU A 204 -13.44 -10.60 -8.48
N LEU A 205 -12.96 -11.81 -8.81
CA LEU A 205 -12.46 -12.12 -10.15
C LEU A 205 -13.55 -11.97 -11.21
N SER A 206 -14.76 -12.45 -10.93
CA SER A 206 -15.90 -12.36 -11.84
C SER A 206 -16.34 -10.91 -12.08
N GLU A 207 -16.35 -10.07 -11.04
CA GLU A 207 -16.67 -8.64 -11.19
C GLU A 207 -15.60 -7.90 -11.99
N LEU A 208 -14.31 -8.20 -11.77
CA LEU A 208 -13.23 -7.62 -12.57
C LEU A 208 -13.32 -8.05 -14.04
N ASN A 209 -13.59 -9.33 -14.30
CA ASN A 209 -13.79 -9.84 -15.66
C ASN A 209 -14.97 -9.12 -16.34
N TYR A 210 -16.11 -9.01 -15.66
CA TYR A 210 -17.25 -8.25 -16.15
C TYR A 210 -16.87 -6.79 -16.48
N MET A 211 -16.13 -6.11 -15.61
CA MET A 211 -15.66 -4.75 -15.87
C MET A 211 -14.89 -4.69 -17.19
N VAL A 212 -13.90 -5.56 -17.37
CA VAL A 212 -13.04 -5.58 -18.55
C VAL A 212 -13.84 -5.84 -19.83
N GLU A 213 -14.85 -6.72 -19.77
CA GLU A 213 -15.74 -7.00 -20.91
C GLU A 213 -16.63 -5.81 -21.29
N GLN A 214 -16.96 -4.92 -20.35
CA GLN A 214 -17.80 -3.75 -20.61
C GLN A 214 -17.01 -2.51 -21.04
N LEU A 215 -15.69 -2.48 -20.85
CA LEU A 215 -14.86 -1.34 -21.24
C LEU A 215 -14.75 -1.25 -22.76
N ASP A 216 -14.88 -0.04 -23.30
CA ASP A 216 -14.47 0.22 -24.67
C ASP A 216 -12.93 0.19 -24.80
N TYR A 217 -12.44 0.16 -26.03
CA TYR A 217 -11.01 0.06 -26.30
C TYR A 217 -10.20 1.24 -25.73
N GLU A 218 -10.73 2.47 -25.78
CA GLU A 218 -10.00 3.64 -25.29
C GLU A 218 -9.89 3.64 -23.77
N GLU A 219 -10.97 3.32 -23.08
CA GLU A 219 -11.01 3.22 -21.62
C GLU A 219 -10.17 2.05 -21.13
N PHE A 220 -10.20 0.91 -21.84
CA PHE A 220 -9.33 -0.23 -21.54
C PHE A 220 -7.86 0.17 -21.61
N ILE A 221 -7.41 0.82 -22.69
CA ILE A 221 -6.02 1.26 -22.85
C ILE A 221 -5.62 2.26 -21.74
N ARG A 222 -6.53 3.13 -21.30
CA ARG A 222 -6.27 4.06 -20.18
C ARG A 222 -6.12 3.35 -18.84
N MET A 223 -6.89 2.29 -18.59
CA MET A 223 -6.89 1.57 -17.31
C MET A 223 -5.80 0.49 -17.20
N ILE A 224 -5.31 -0.04 -18.32
CA ILE A 224 -4.29 -1.11 -18.34
C ILE A 224 -3.08 -0.82 -17.44
N PRO A 225 -2.45 0.38 -17.45
CA PRO A 225 -1.27 0.63 -16.63
C PRO A 225 -1.52 0.40 -15.15
N GLU A 226 -2.61 0.98 -14.61
CA GLU A 226 -2.98 0.86 -13.20
C GLU A 226 -3.41 -0.56 -12.83
N LEU A 227 -4.09 -1.25 -13.75
CA LEU A 227 -4.43 -2.66 -13.57
C LEU A 227 -3.17 -3.53 -13.51
N ARG A 228 -2.20 -3.32 -14.42
CA ARG A 228 -0.91 -4.02 -14.37
C ARG A 228 -0.15 -3.74 -13.09
N LEU A 229 -0.18 -2.51 -12.59
CA LEU A 229 0.40 -2.15 -11.30
C LEU A 229 -0.25 -2.93 -10.15
N ALA A 230 -1.59 -3.05 -10.12
CA ALA A 230 -2.29 -3.89 -9.14
C ALA A 230 -1.80 -5.35 -9.14
N PHE A 231 -1.52 -5.92 -10.32
CA PHE A 231 -1.05 -7.30 -10.41
C PHE A 231 0.41 -7.50 -10.01
N THR A 232 1.20 -6.44 -9.80
CA THR A 232 2.60 -6.55 -9.32
C THR A 232 2.72 -7.03 -7.88
N TYR A 233 1.63 -6.96 -7.09
CA TYR A 233 1.59 -7.49 -5.73
C TYR A 233 1.57 -9.04 -5.68
N PHE A 234 1.33 -9.71 -6.81
CA PHE A 234 1.33 -11.16 -6.91
C PHE A 234 2.68 -11.68 -7.40
N THR A 235 3.11 -12.80 -6.82
CA THR A 235 4.26 -13.57 -7.30
C THR A 235 3.94 -14.24 -8.65
N PRO A 236 4.95 -14.63 -9.44
CA PRO A 236 4.70 -15.32 -10.71
C PRO A 236 3.80 -16.57 -10.60
N MET A 237 3.94 -17.31 -9.50
CA MET A 237 3.09 -18.48 -9.22
C MET A 237 1.63 -18.07 -8.96
N GLU A 238 1.41 -17.06 -8.12
CA GLU A 238 0.08 -16.52 -7.83
C GLU A 238 -0.60 -15.94 -9.08
N THR A 239 0.17 -15.26 -9.94
CA THR A 239 -0.32 -14.78 -11.24
C THR A 239 -0.72 -15.94 -12.16
N GLY A 240 0.02 -17.05 -12.15
CA GLY A 240 -0.36 -18.28 -12.86
C GLY A 240 -1.70 -18.85 -12.38
N LEU A 241 -1.90 -18.95 -11.06
CA LEU A 241 -3.16 -19.40 -10.46
C LEU A 241 -4.34 -18.51 -10.85
N ILE A 242 -4.14 -17.20 -10.86
CA ILE A 242 -5.15 -16.24 -11.33
C ILE A 242 -5.47 -16.49 -12.80
N ALA A 243 -4.45 -16.68 -13.65
CA ALA A 243 -4.64 -16.94 -15.07
C ALA A 243 -5.44 -18.23 -15.32
N ASP A 244 -5.16 -19.32 -14.58
CA ASP A 244 -5.93 -20.57 -14.67
C ASP A 244 -7.41 -20.38 -14.30
N ARG A 245 -7.68 -19.55 -13.29
CA ARG A 245 -9.06 -19.23 -12.88
C ARG A 245 -9.79 -18.38 -13.91
N VAL A 246 -9.10 -17.40 -14.53
CA VAL A 246 -9.65 -16.64 -15.66
C VAL A 246 -9.94 -17.57 -16.84
N ALA A 247 -9.04 -18.50 -17.15
CA ALA A 247 -9.22 -19.48 -18.22
C ALA A 247 -10.50 -20.31 -18.00
N SER A 248 -10.66 -20.78 -16.76
CA SER A 248 -11.84 -21.55 -16.32
C SER A 248 -13.14 -20.75 -16.44
N LEU A 249 -13.13 -19.45 -16.15
CA LEU A 249 -14.29 -18.57 -16.32
C LEU A 249 -14.72 -18.44 -17.79
N HIS A 250 -13.75 -18.39 -18.70
CA HIS A 250 -13.99 -18.32 -20.14
C HIS A 250 -14.22 -19.70 -20.81
N GLN A 251 -14.08 -20.79 -20.05
CA GLN A 251 -14.12 -22.18 -20.57
C GLN A 251 -13.05 -22.44 -21.64
N VAL A 252 -11.88 -21.81 -21.50
CA VAL A 252 -10.72 -21.92 -22.40
C VAL A 252 -9.55 -22.52 -21.63
N GLU A 253 -8.70 -23.31 -22.26
CA GLU A 253 -7.47 -23.80 -21.60
C GLU A 253 -6.44 -22.65 -21.48
N ASN A 254 -5.70 -22.55 -20.37
CA ASN A 254 -4.73 -21.45 -20.16
C ASN A 254 -3.71 -21.35 -21.31
N GLU A 255 -3.32 -22.50 -21.88
CA GLU A 255 -2.42 -22.59 -23.02
C GLU A 255 -2.96 -21.89 -24.29
N GLU A 256 -4.28 -21.80 -24.46
CA GLU A 256 -4.94 -21.08 -25.57
C GLU A 256 -5.01 -19.56 -25.35
N MET A 257 -4.95 -19.10 -24.08
CA MET A 257 -4.85 -17.67 -23.73
C MET A 257 -3.42 -17.14 -23.78
N SER A 258 -2.43 -18.02 -23.96
CA SER A 258 -1.06 -17.64 -24.24
C SER A 258 -0.99 -16.95 -25.61
N TRP A 259 -1.20 -15.64 -25.61
CA TRP A 259 -0.58 -14.80 -26.63
C TRP A 259 0.89 -15.11 -26.56
N HIS A 260 1.39 -15.83 -27.57
CA HIS A 260 2.81 -16.03 -27.74
C HIS A 260 3.41 -14.64 -27.64
N SER A 261 4.25 -14.39 -26.62
CA SER A 261 5.01 -13.16 -26.50
C SER A 261 5.51 -12.86 -27.90
N VAL A 262 5.07 -11.75 -28.52
CA VAL A 262 5.36 -11.48 -29.92
C VAL A 262 6.86 -11.65 -30.07
N ASP A 263 7.27 -12.74 -30.73
CA ASP A 263 8.67 -13.16 -30.75
C ASP A 263 9.44 -11.95 -31.29
N GLU A 264 10.47 -11.49 -30.59
CA GLU A 264 11.22 -10.29 -30.98
C GLU A 264 11.71 -10.43 -32.43
N ARG A 265 11.94 -11.68 -32.86
CA ARG A 265 12.24 -12.08 -34.23
C ARG A 265 11.09 -11.81 -35.21
N LEU A 266 9.84 -12.03 -34.83
CA LEU A 266 8.65 -11.75 -35.63
C LEU A 266 8.45 -10.24 -35.83
N LEU A 267 8.71 -9.44 -34.78
CA LEU A 267 8.71 -7.96 -34.85
C LEU A 267 9.84 -7.42 -35.74
N ILE A 268 11.05 -7.97 -35.60
CA ILE A 268 12.17 -7.60 -36.47
C ILE A 268 11.87 -8.01 -37.91
N GLN A 269 11.32 -9.21 -38.15
CA GLN A 269 10.94 -9.66 -39.48
C GLN A 269 9.88 -8.75 -40.10
N THR A 270 8.78 -8.47 -39.40
CA THR A 270 7.72 -7.57 -39.92
C THR A 270 8.26 -6.18 -40.22
N LYS A 271 9.15 -5.64 -39.39
CA LYS A 271 9.83 -4.36 -39.68
C LYS A 271 10.71 -4.44 -40.94
N THR A 272 11.46 -5.53 -41.14
CA THR A 272 12.27 -5.70 -42.36
C THR A 272 11.42 -5.88 -43.62
N TRP A 273 10.27 -6.55 -43.53
CA TRP A 273 9.31 -6.67 -44.63
C TRP A 273 8.69 -5.32 -44.98
N ASP A 274 8.32 -4.50 -44.00
CA ASP A 274 7.81 -3.14 -44.20
C ASP A 274 8.85 -2.21 -44.86
N GLU A 275 10.11 -2.30 -44.43
CA GLU A 275 11.21 -1.53 -45.03
C GLU A 275 11.51 -1.98 -46.47
N ALA A 276 11.43 -3.28 -46.76
CA ALA A 276 11.62 -3.82 -48.11
C ALA A 276 10.46 -3.42 -49.04
N LEU A 277 9.21 -3.51 -48.57
CA LEU A 277 8.03 -3.08 -49.31
C LEU A 277 8.09 -1.59 -49.64
N ARG A 278 8.49 -0.73 -48.69
CA ARG A 278 8.68 0.70 -48.95
C ARG A 278 9.73 0.98 -50.02
N LYS A 279 10.87 0.28 -49.98
CA LYS A 279 11.92 0.45 -51.00
C LYS A 279 11.48 0.02 -52.39
N GLU A 280 10.78 -1.11 -52.52
CA GLU A 280 10.19 -1.56 -53.78
C GLU A 280 9.13 -0.54 -54.29
N PHE A 281 8.29 -0.02 -53.39
CA PHE A 281 7.28 0.97 -53.75
C PHE A 281 7.87 2.31 -54.22
N ASP A 282 8.98 2.75 -53.61
CA ASP A 282 9.72 3.95 -54.04
C ASP A 282 10.45 3.72 -55.37
N ALA A 283 10.96 2.52 -55.62
CA ALA A 283 11.57 2.15 -56.90
C ALA A 283 10.55 2.14 -58.04
N TRP A 284 9.33 1.67 -57.79
CA TRP A 284 8.23 1.67 -58.77
C TRP A 284 7.62 3.05 -59.03
N LYS A 285 7.80 4.02 -58.12
CA LYS A 285 7.38 5.41 -58.33
C LYS A 285 8.37 6.24 -59.15
N LEU A 286 9.58 5.76 -59.35
CA LEU A 286 10.67 6.43 -60.07
C LEU A 286 10.91 5.87 -61.49
N SER A 287 10.09 4.90 -61.92
CA SER A 287 10.00 4.36 -63.29
C SER A 287 8.70 4.79 -63.96
#